data_AF-A0A4S0JFW9-F1
#
_entry.id   AF-A0A4S0JFW9-F1
#
_cell.length_a   1.000
_cell.length_b   1.000
_cell.length_c   1.000
_cell.angle_alpha   90.00
_cell.angle_beta   90.00
_cell.angle_gamma   90.00
#
_symmetry.space_group_name_H-M   'P 1'
#
loop_
_entity.id
_entity.type
_entity.pdbx_description
1 polymer ?
#
loop_
_entity_poly.entity_id
_entity_poly.type
_entity_poly.pdbx_seq_one_letter_code
_entity_poly.pdbx_strand_id
1 'polypeptide(L)' 'MKQNFTVRHGALDGIEAFLSVAKHRNFRKAAAELAVTPS' A
#
# COMPACT_ATOMS: atom_id res chain seq x y z
N MET A 1 -26.13 15.82 7.61
CA MET A 1 -25.91 14.37 7.38
C MET A 1 -24.41 14.11 7.41
N LYS A 2 -23.91 13.14 8.20
CA LYS A 2 -22.49 12.77 8.20
C LYS A 2 -22.25 11.78 7.07
N GLN A 3 -21.36 12.10 6.12
CA GLN A 3 -20.95 11.12 5.11
C GLN A 3 -20.14 10.01 5.79
N ASN A 4 -20.43 8.77 5.42
CA ASN A 4 -19.71 7.60 5.92
C ASN A 4 -18.50 7.36 5.00
N PHE A 5 -17.28 7.53 5.54
CA PHE A 5 -16.02 7.40 4.79
C PHE A 5 -15.35 6.05 5.02
N THR A 6 -16.12 5.01 5.38
CA THR A 6 -15.55 3.68 5.62
C THR A 6 -14.96 3.12 4.34
N VAL A 7 -13.64 3.08 4.29
CA VAL A 7 -12.90 2.41 3.23
C VAL A 7 -12.98 0.91 3.47
N ARG A 8 -13.33 0.15 2.43
CA ARG A 8 -13.36 -1.31 2.49
C ARG A 8 -11.94 -1.83 2.70
N HIS A 9 -11.79 -2.84 3.55
CA HIS A 9 -10.52 -3.54 3.71
C HIS A 9 -10.01 -4.06 2.35
N GLY A 10 -8.74 -3.83 2.04
CA GLY A 10 -8.14 -4.16 0.74
C GLY A 10 -8.25 -3.07 -0.34
N ALA A 11 -9.09 -2.05 -0.15
CA ALA A 11 -9.36 -1.06 -1.21
C ALA A 11 -8.17 -0.12 -1.51
N LEU A 12 -7.18 -0.06 -0.61
CA LEU A 12 -6.02 0.83 -0.73
C LEU A 12 -4.69 0.09 -0.82
N ASP A 13 -4.69 -1.24 -0.92
CA ASP A 13 -3.45 -2.04 -0.92
C ASP A 13 -2.49 -1.61 -2.03
N GLY A 14 -3.02 -1.26 -3.21
CA GLY A 14 -2.22 -0.72 -4.32
C GLY A 14 -1.62 0.66 -4.04
N ILE A 15 -2.31 1.49 -3.24
CA ILE A 15 -1.81 2.81 -2.83
C ILE A 15 -0.72 2.65 -1.77
N GLU A 16 -0.89 1.75 -0.80
CA GLU A 16 0.15 1.40 0.17
C GLU A 16 1.41 0.88 -0.51
N ALA A 17 1.26 -0.01 -1.50
CA ALA A 17 2.36 -0.49 -2.32
C ALA A 17 3.08 0.65 -3.06
N PHE A 18 2.32 1.54 -3.70
CA PHE A 18 2.88 2.70 -4.40
C PHE A 18 3.66 3.63 -3.46
N LEU A 19 3.08 3.99 -2.31
CA LEU A 19 3.71 4.87 -1.34
C LEU A 19 4.98 4.26 -0.74
N SER A 20 4.99 2.95 -0.45
CA SER A 20 6.18 2.25 0.03
C SER A 20 7.30 2.27 -1.02
N VAL A 21 6.98 1.99 -2.30
CA VAL A 21 7.97 2.08 -3.39
C VAL A 21 8.51 3.51 -3.53
N ALA A 22 7.66 4.53 -3.46
CA ALA A 22 8.09 5.93 -3.55
C ALA A 22 9.04 6.32 -2.39
N LYS A 23 8.73 5.89 -1.16
CA LYS A 23 9.57 6.12 0.04
C LYS A 23 10.95 5.46 -0.09
N HIS A 24 10.99 4.20 -0.52
CA HIS A 24 12.25 3.44 -0.61
C HIS A 24 13.02 3.67 -1.91
N ARG A 25 12.35 4.17 -2.95
CA ARG A 25 12.84 4.23 -4.34
C ARG A 25 13.34 2.86 -4.83
N ASN A 26 12.76 1.78 -4.31
CA ASN A 26 13.20 0.40 -4.57
C ASN A 26 12.06 -0.60 -4.29
N PHE A 27 11.69 -1.35 -5.32
CA PHE A 27 10.61 -2.36 -5.25
C PHE A 27 10.89 -3.49 -4.24
N ARG A 28 12.13 -3.99 -4.16
CA ARG A 28 12.48 -5.09 -3.24
C ARG A 28 12.39 -4.65 -1.78
N LYS A 29 12.84 -3.44 -1.47
CA LYS A 29 12.75 -2.90 -0.11
C LYS A 29 11.29 -2.64 0.31
N ALA A 30 10.49 -2.12 -0.61
CA ALA A 30 9.05 -1.92 -0.36
C ALA A 30 8.32 -3.25 -0.14
N ALA A 31 8.59 -4.26 -0.97
CA ALA A 31 8.00 -5.59 -0.83
C ALA A 31 8.36 -6.25 0.52
N ALA A 32 9.60 -6.08 0.99
CA ALA A 32 10.02 -6.56 2.31
C ALA A 32 9.30 -5.85 3.47
N GLU A 33 9.08 -4.53 3.37
CA GLU A 33 8.31 -3.76 4.38
C GLU A 33 6.84 -4.22 4.43
N LEU A 34 6.26 -4.57 3.28
CA LEU A 34 4.87 -5.02 3.15
C LEU A 34 4.69 -6.53 3.34
N ALA A 35 5.75 -7.28 3.64
CA ALA A 35 5.74 -8.74 3.78
C ALA A 35 5.14 -9.47 2.56
N VAL A 36 5.37 -8.94 1.36
CA VAL A 36 4.94 -9.55 0.08
C VAL A 36 6.15 -9.99 -0.75
N THR A 37 5.95 -10.96 -1.63
CA THR A 37 6.97 -11.37 -2.61
C THR A 37 6.96 -10.45 -3.82
N PRO A 38 8.12 -9.89 -4.22
CA PRO A 38 8.25 -9.20 -5.49
C PRO A 38 8.32 -10.24 -6.62
N SER A 39 7.29 -10.29 -7.45
CA SER A 39 7.24 -11.05 -8.71
C SER A 39 7.81 -10.25 -9.87
#